data_AF-A0A1F5R7X7-F1
#
_entry.id   AF-A0A1F5R7X7-F1
#
_cell.length_a   1.000
_cell.length_b   1.000
_cell.length_c   1.000
_cell.angle_alpha   90.00
_cell.angle_beta   90.00
_cell.angle_gamma   90.00
#
_symmetry.space_group_name_H-M   'P 1'
#
loop_
_entity.id
_entity.type
_entity.pdbx_description
1 polymer ?
#
loop_
_entity_poly.entity_id
_entity_poly.type
_entity_poly.pdbx_seq_one_letter_code
_entity_poly.pdbx_strand_id
1 'polypeptide(L)'
;MSGRINNLYFWVTVGYLFLSCAKPVEIIIPDDPVYPTAGTATVDNKAVANYTGSGFLFSTAQVIFYPNTSEVFPDISARVSAAPAYMPQFWSIDGSSAFKLLDSSPDSSTAFAFFDSLAAIGDTSGFGSPISGLAAYRTVAVRAHQNKYAKILITKITVDSSNSIIETTFKWVYQPDGSLIFPSP
;
A
#
# COMPACT_ATOMS: atom_id res chain seq x y z
N MET A 1 -81.24 -1.41 2.59
CA MET A 1 -80.06 -2.17 2.14
C MET A 1 -78.88 -1.22 2.11
N SER A 2 -78.03 -1.30 3.13
CA SER A 2 -76.92 -0.38 3.38
C SER A 2 -75.70 -0.84 2.57
N GLY A 3 -75.24 0.00 1.64
CA GLY A 3 -74.11 -0.24 0.75
C GLY A 3 -72.83 0.41 1.28
N ARG A 4 -71.77 -0.39 1.33
CA ARG A 4 -70.47 -0.16 1.99
C ARG A 4 -69.70 1.07 1.50
N ILE A 5 -69.08 1.78 2.44
CA ILE A 5 -68.03 2.78 2.23
C ILE A 5 -66.70 2.04 2.13
N ASN A 6 -66.03 2.08 0.96
CA ASN A 6 -64.68 1.55 0.79
C ASN A 6 -63.65 2.67 0.96
N ASN A 7 -62.87 2.56 2.03
CA ASN A 7 -61.59 3.25 2.23
C ASN A 7 -60.62 2.89 1.10
N LEU A 8 -60.08 3.89 0.41
CA LEU A 8 -58.90 3.71 -0.43
C LEU A 8 -57.78 4.63 0.08
N TYR A 9 -56.86 4.01 0.82
CA TYR A 9 -55.62 4.60 1.29
C TYR A 9 -54.70 4.89 0.10
N PHE A 10 -54.37 6.16 -0.12
CA PHE A 10 -53.35 6.58 -1.08
C PHE A 10 -52.01 6.70 -0.34
N TRP A 11 -51.19 5.65 -0.40
CA TRP A 11 -49.82 5.69 0.11
C TRP A 11 -48.89 6.26 -0.97
N VAL A 12 -48.38 7.48 -0.74
CA VAL A 12 -47.28 8.04 -1.53
C VAL A 12 -45.98 7.54 -0.90
N THR A 13 -45.38 6.51 -1.48
CA THR A 13 -44.02 6.09 -1.11
C THR A 13 -43.03 6.89 -1.97
N VAL A 14 -42.51 7.99 -1.42
CA VAL A 14 -41.32 8.67 -1.96
C VAL A 14 -40.12 7.78 -1.65
N GLY A 15 -39.71 6.97 -2.62
CA GLY A 15 -38.44 6.25 -2.57
C GLY A 15 -37.28 7.23 -2.75
N TYR A 16 -36.62 7.58 -1.65
CA TYR A 16 -35.35 8.31 -1.69
C TYR A 16 -34.29 7.47 -2.42
N LEU A 17 -33.82 7.97 -3.56
CA LEU A 17 -32.54 7.58 -4.14
C LEU A 17 -31.43 7.94 -3.14
N PHE A 18 -30.85 6.96 -2.47
CA PHE A 18 -29.51 7.11 -1.91
C PHE A 18 -28.51 6.86 -3.04
N LEU A 19 -28.29 7.88 -3.88
CA LEU A 19 -27.00 8.01 -4.56
C LEU A 19 -25.96 8.27 -3.47
N SER A 20 -25.33 7.20 -3.01
CA SER A 20 -24.08 7.29 -2.26
C SER A 20 -23.02 7.91 -3.18
N CYS A 21 -22.98 9.24 -3.20
CA CYS A 21 -21.79 9.97 -3.63
C CYS A 21 -20.72 9.71 -2.56
N ALA A 22 -19.95 8.64 -2.72
CA ALA A 22 -18.70 8.49 -2.00
C ALA A 22 -17.86 9.72 -2.35
N LYS A 23 -17.72 10.66 -1.40
CA LYS A 23 -16.85 11.83 -1.59
C LYS A 23 -15.44 11.31 -1.84
N PRO A 24 -14.71 11.85 -2.83
CA PRO A 24 -13.32 11.50 -3.01
C PRO A 24 -12.55 11.79 -1.72
N VAL A 25 -11.69 10.86 -1.32
CA VAL A 25 -10.87 10.98 -0.10
C VAL A 25 -9.70 11.91 -0.40
N GLU A 26 -9.71 13.08 0.23
CA GLU A 26 -8.58 14.01 0.20
C GLU A 26 -7.47 13.48 1.11
N ILE A 27 -6.26 13.36 0.58
CA ILE A 27 -5.07 12.99 1.35
C ILE A 27 -4.41 14.29 1.82
N ILE A 28 -4.43 14.53 3.13
CA ILE A 28 -3.82 15.73 3.74
C ILE A 28 -2.43 15.36 4.23
N ILE A 29 -1.39 15.96 3.64
CA ILE A 29 -0.02 15.92 4.14
C ILE A 29 0.20 17.23 4.92
N PRO A 30 0.42 17.20 6.25
CA PRO A 30 0.62 18.42 7.04
C PRO A 30 1.84 19.24 6.58
N ASP A 31 1.80 20.55 6.77
CA ASP A 31 2.92 21.46 6.47
C ASP A 31 4.11 21.31 7.46
N ASP A 32 3.85 20.88 8.70
CA ASP A 32 4.84 20.43 9.69
C ASP A 32 4.49 19.00 10.16
N PRO A 33 4.76 17.99 9.33
CA PRO A 33 4.31 16.63 9.58
C PRO A 33 5.22 15.95 10.60
N VAL A 34 4.63 15.56 11.74
CA VAL A 34 5.20 14.48 12.56
C VAL A 34 5.03 13.18 11.76
N TYR A 35 6.07 12.81 11.04
CA TYR A 35 6.05 11.62 10.21
C TYR A 35 6.09 10.36 11.08
N PRO A 36 5.18 9.40 10.84
CA PRO A 36 5.36 8.04 11.33
C PRO A 36 6.70 7.47 10.83
N THR A 37 7.53 6.97 11.73
CA THR A 37 8.86 6.44 11.38
C THR A 37 8.94 4.93 11.37
N ALA A 38 7.96 4.21 11.93
CA ALA A 38 7.93 2.75 11.91
C ALA A 38 6.51 2.20 12.04
N GLY A 39 6.33 0.96 11.61
CA GLY A 39 5.07 0.25 11.78
C GLY A 39 4.99 -1.08 11.04
N THR A 40 3.76 -1.56 10.89
CA THR A 40 3.41 -2.71 10.06
C THR A 40 2.28 -2.32 9.13
N ALA A 41 2.33 -2.77 7.89
CA ALA A 41 1.28 -2.49 6.90
C ALA A 41 1.03 -3.72 6.03
N THR A 42 -0.17 -3.78 5.46
CA THR A 42 -0.57 -4.78 4.46
C THR A 42 -1.04 -4.06 3.21
N VAL A 43 -0.52 -4.47 2.06
CA VAL A 43 -0.95 -3.99 0.74
C VAL A 43 -1.38 -5.17 -0.11
N ASP A 44 -2.40 -4.96 -0.92
CA ASP A 44 -2.83 -5.91 -1.94
C ASP A 44 -3.04 -5.21 -3.29
N ASN A 45 -3.33 -6.00 -4.32
CA ASN A 45 -3.66 -5.49 -5.65
C ASN A 45 -5.14 -5.72 -6.01
N LYS A 46 -6.03 -5.86 -5.02
CA LYS A 46 -7.46 -6.10 -5.29
C LYS A 46 -8.05 -4.88 -5.99
N ALA A 47 -8.83 -5.13 -7.04
CA ALA A 47 -9.53 -4.07 -7.75
C ALA A 47 -10.57 -3.43 -6.80
N VAL A 48 -10.55 -2.10 -6.72
CA VAL A 48 -11.53 -1.31 -5.98
C VAL A 48 -12.23 -0.40 -6.97
N ALA A 49 -13.56 -0.32 -6.89
CA ALA A 49 -14.36 0.49 -7.80
C ALA A 49 -13.85 1.94 -7.83
N ASN A 50 -13.73 2.50 -9.04
CA ASN A 50 -13.26 3.85 -9.33
C ASN A 50 -11.75 4.12 -9.10
N TYR A 51 -10.96 3.10 -8.76
CA TYR A 51 -9.52 3.23 -8.59
C TYR A 51 -8.75 2.31 -9.54
N THR A 52 -7.63 2.80 -10.05
CA THR A 52 -6.68 2.02 -10.85
C THR A 52 -5.78 1.14 -9.97
N GLY A 53 -5.69 1.43 -8.67
CA GLY A 53 -5.03 0.56 -7.70
C GLY A 53 -4.88 1.21 -6.33
N SER A 54 -4.13 0.54 -5.47
CA SER A 54 -3.78 0.99 -4.13
C SER A 54 -2.29 0.76 -3.85
N GLY A 55 -1.81 1.32 -2.75
CA GLY A 55 -0.47 1.10 -2.24
C GLY A 55 -0.25 1.82 -0.92
N PHE A 56 0.93 1.67 -0.34
CA PHE A 56 1.30 2.28 0.92
C PHE A 56 2.11 3.56 0.69
N LEU A 57 1.75 4.62 1.41
CA LEU A 57 2.46 5.89 1.48
C LEU A 57 3.10 6.01 2.86
N PHE A 58 4.43 6.05 2.92
CA PHE A 58 5.16 6.06 4.20
C PHE A 58 4.94 7.35 4.98
N SER A 59 4.87 8.50 4.29
CA SER A 59 4.74 9.80 4.92
C SER A 59 3.45 9.98 5.73
N THR A 60 2.42 9.19 5.45
CA THR A 60 1.17 9.20 6.22
C THR A 60 0.90 7.88 6.94
N ALA A 61 1.75 6.86 6.75
CA ALA A 61 1.54 5.49 7.19
C ALA A 61 0.16 4.91 6.78
N GLN A 62 -0.30 5.22 5.58
CA GLN A 62 -1.62 4.82 5.10
C GLN A 62 -1.56 4.05 3.79
N VAL A 63 -2.53 3.13 3.63
CA VAL A 63 -2.88 2.62 2.31
C VAL A 63 -3.72 3.68 1.61
N ILE A 64 -3.26 4.14 0.45
CA ILE A 64 -3.94 5.11 -0.37
C ILE A 64 -4.37 4.47 -1.70
N PHE A 65 -5.42 5.01 -2.28
CA PHE A 65 -5.95 4.60 -3.58
C PHE A 65 -5.63 5.66 -4.63
N TYR A 66 -5.42 5.24 -5.87
CA TYR A 66 -5.18 6.16 -6.99
C TYR A 66 -6.04 5.78 -8.21
N PRO A 67 -6.48 6.74 -9.03
CA PRO A 67 -6.27 8.19 -8.86
C PRO A 67 -7.03 8.74 -7.64
N ASN A 68 -6.49 9.78 -7.00
CA ASN A 68 -7.14 10.55 -5.94
C ASN A 68 -7.05 12.05 -6.25
N THR A 69 -7.83 12.86 -5.54
CA THR A 69 -7.93 14.31 -5.79
C THR A 69 -6.67 15.09 -5.40
N SER A 70 -5.80 14.51 -4.59
CA SER A 70 -4.56 15.13 -4.12
C SER A 70 -3.37 14.84 -5.04
N GLU A 71 -3.57 14.06 -6.12
CA GLU A 71 -2.51 13.58 -7.03
C GLU A 71 -1.33 12.90 -6.33
N VAL A 72 -1.57 12.33 -5.14
CA VAL A 72 -0.54 11.63 -4.36
C VAL A 72 -0.48 10.18 -4.81
N PHE A 73 0.73 9.68 -5.06
CA PHE A 73 0.96 8.29 -5.45
C PHE A 73 1.55 7.50 -4.29
N PRO A 74 1.22 6.20 -4.18
CA PRO A 74 1.81 5.36 -3.15
C PRO A 74 3.31 5.16 -3.43
N ASP A 75 4.11 5.10 -2.36
CA ASP A 75 5.53 4.79 -2.45
C ASP A 75 5.75 3.35 -2.89
N ILE A 76 4.88 2.44 -2.45
CA ILE A 76 4.88 1.03 -2.82
C ILE A 76 3.48 0.52 -3.15
N SER A 77 3.35 -0.22 -4.23
CA SER A 77 2.15 -0.98 -4.58
C SER A 77 2.51 -2.44 -4.78
N ALA A 78 1.67 -3.33 -4.27
CA ALA A 78 1.70 -4.73 -4.64
C ALA A 78 1.15 -4.88 -6.06
N ARG A 79 1.85 -5.64 -6.91
CA ARG A 79 1.38 -6.01 -8.25
C ARG A 79 1.74 -7.46 -8.56
N VAL A 80 1.08 -8.00 -9.58
CA VAL A 80 1.50 -9.24 -10.24
C VAL A 80 2.17 -8.85 -11.55
N SER A 81 3.31 -9.49 -11.87
CA SER A 81 4.00 -9.27 -13.14
C SER A 81 3.09 -9.59 -14.32
N ALA A 82 3.38 -9.01 -15.47
CA ALA A 82 2.72 -9.42 -16.70
C ALA A 82 2.97 -10.92 -17.00
N ALA A 83 2.12 -11.46 -17.87
CA ALA A 83 2.32 -12.78 -18.45
C ALA A 83 3.74 -12.93 -19.04
N PRO A 84 4.33 -14.15 -19.03
CA PRO A 84 3.73 -15.41 -18.59
C PRO A 84 3.95 -15.75 -17.10
N ALA A 85 4.77 -14.98 -16.38
CA ALA A 85 5.31 -15.41 -15.09
C ALA A 85 4.38 -15.13 -13.90
N TYR A 86 3.49 -14.13 -14.01
CA TYR A 86 2.55 -13.70 -12.95
C TYR A 86 3.15 -13.73 -11.53
N MET A 87 4.36 -13.20 -11.38
CA MET A 87 5.09 -13.22 -10.11
C MET A 87 4.68 -12.02 -9.25
N PRO A 88 4.63 -12.17 -7.91
CA PRO A 88 4.41 -11.03 -7.03
C PRO A 88 5.57 -10.04 -7.15
N GLN A 89 5.23 -8.75 -7.20
CA GLN A 89 6.13 -7.63 -7.40
C GLN A 89 5.76 -6.46 -6.50
N PHE A 90 6.77 -5.70 -6.07
CA PHE A 90 6.54 -4.32 -5.64
C PHE A 90 6.83 -3.37 -6.79
N TRP A 91 5.97 -2.35 -6.92
CA TRP A 91 6.08 -1.28 -7.89
C TRP A 91 5.97 0.07 -7.19
N SER A 92 6.64 1.08 -7.74
CA SER A 92 6.59 2.47 -7.27
C SER A 92 6.48 3.38 -8.49
N ILE A 93 5.95 4.59 -8.30
CA ILE A 93 5.94 5.60 -9.38
C ILE A 93 7.35 6.03 -9.80
N ASP A 94 8.32 5.93 -8.90
CA ASP A 94 9.75 6.14 -9.19
C ASP A 94 10.34 5.01 -10.08
N GLY A 95 9.51 4.03 -10.43
CA GLY A 95 9.76 3.07 -11.50
C GLY A 95 10.99 2.21 -11.25
N SER A 96 12.02 2.41 -12.06
CA SER A 96 13.21 1.56 -12.12
C SER A 96 14.32 1.92 -11.15
N SER A 97 14.07 2.78 -10.17
CA SER A 97 15.07 3.16 -9.16
C SER A 97 14.52 3.16 -7.74
N ALA A 98 13.47 2.37 -7.52
CA ALA A 98 12.70 2.40 -6.28
C ALA A 98 13.11 1.34 -5.26
N PHE A 99 13.69 0.21 -5.69
CA PHE A 99 13.90 -0.93 -4.79
C PHE A 99 15.34 -1.43 -4.83
N LYS A 100 15.85 -1.81 -3.66
CA LYS A 100 17.12 -2.53 -3.47
C LYS A 100 16.89 -3.68 -2.50
N LEU A 101 17.11 -4.92 -2.94
CA LEU A 101 17.11 -6.07 -2.04
C LEU A 101 18.36 -5.99 -1.14
N LEU A 102 18.16 -6.01 0.18
CA LEU A 102 19.25 -5.94 1.15
C LEU A 102 19.59 -7.30 1.73
N ASP A 103 18.57 -8.12 2.00
CA ASP A 103 18.76 -9.45 2.56
C ASP A 103 17.62 -10.40 2.19
N SER A 104 17.93 -11.69 2.14
CA SER A 104 16.97 -12.80 2.01
C SER A 104 17.31 -13.86 3.04
N SER A 105 16.66 -13.76 4.19
CA SER A 105 16.91 -14.64 5.33
C SER A 105 16.18 -15.98 5.20
N PRO A 106 16.73 -17.06 5.75
CA PRO A 106 16.13 -18.40 5.69
C PRO A 106 14.92 -18.57 6.63
N ASP A 107 14.83 -17.76 7.69
CA ASP A 107 13.80 -17.85 8.73
C ASP A 107 13.45 -16.47 9.31
N SER A 108 12.37 -16.42 10.09
CA SER A 108 11.89 -15.20 10.73
C SER A 108 12.90 -14.62 11.71
N SER A 109 13.50 -15.43 12.59
CA SER A 109 14.41 -14.94 13.63
C SER A 109 15.58 -14.15 13.03
N THR A 110 16.21 -14.72 12.00
CA THR A 110 17.34 -14.11 11.30
C THR A 110 16.92 -12.84 10.56
N ALA A 111 15.74 -12.88 9.90
CA ALA A 111 15.24 -11.73 9.16
C ALA A 111 14.92 -10.53 10.05
N PHE A 112 14.30 -10.79 11.20
CA PHE A 112 14.01 -9.75 12.18
C PHE A 112 15.30 -9.18 12.78
N ALA A 113 16.27 -10.03 13.13
CA ALA A 113 17.56 -9.57 13.64
C ALA A 113 18.33 -8.70 12.62
N PHE A 114 18.36 -9.10 11.33
CA PHE A 114 18.94 -8.29 10.27
C PHE A 114 18.19 -6.95 10.12
N PHE A 115 16.86 -6.99 10.04
CA PHE A 115 16.05 -5.79 9.87
C PHE A 115 16.23 -4.80 11.02
N ASP A 116 16.21 -5.28 12.27
CA ASP A 116 16.30 -4.44 13.46
C ASP A 116 17.73 -3.86 13.63
N SER A 117 18.77 -4.61 13.23
CA SER A 117 20.17 -4.14 13.29
C SER A 117 20.59 -3.20 12.15
N LEU A 118 19.83 -3.17 11.05
CA LEU A 118 20.15 -2.34 9.88
C LEU A 118 19.94 -0.84 10.17
N ALA A 119 21.01 -0.15 10.58
CA ALA A 119 20.96 1.28 10.90
C ALA A 119 21.00 2.19 9.66
N ALA A 120 21.55 1.73 8.53
CA ALA A 120 21.67 2.54 7.32
C ALA A 120 21.74 1.66 6.05
N ILE A 121 21.36 2.22 4.90
CA ILE A 121 21.46 1.53 3.58
C ILE A 121 22.91 1.50 3.07
N GLY A 122 23.78 2.38 3.57
CA GLY A 122 25.18 2.51 3.17
C GLY A 122 25.37 3.39 1.93
N ASP A 123 24.73 3.05 0.82
CA ASP A 123 24.76 3.80 -0.44
C ASP A 123 23.50 3.60 -1.31
N THR A 124 23.35 4.43 -2.34
CA THR A 124 22.25 4.35 -3.32
C THR A 124 22.57 3.44 -4.52
N SER A 125 23.71 2.76 -4.54
CA SER A 125 24.03 1.81 -5.59
C SER A 125 23.14 0.56 -5.48
N GLY A 126 22.76 -0.02 -6.62
CA GLY A 126 21.92 -1.22 -6.65
C GLY A 126 20.41 -0.99 -6.45
N PHE A 127 19.97 0.27 -6.29
CA PHE A 127 18.55 0.59 -6.51
C PHE A 127 18.20 0.39 -7.99
N GLY A 128 17.12 -0.32 -8.25
CA GLY A 128 16.78 -0.78 -9.59
C GLY A 128 15.30 -1.00 -9.83
N SER A 129 15.04 -1.69 -10.94
CA SER A 129 13.74 -2.14 -11.43
C SER A 129 12.85 -2.77 -10.35
N PRO A 130 11.52 -2.79 -10.56
CA PRO A 130 10.57 -3.46 -9.68
C PRO A 130 11.10 -4.80 -9.16
N ILE A 131 11.08 -4.99 -7.84
CA ILE A 131 11.56 -6.23 -7.24
C ILE A 131 10.52 -7.33 -7.44
N SER A 132 10.91 -8.41 -8.10
CA SER A 132 10.07 -9.56 -8.41
C SER A 132 10.35 -10.77 -7.52
N GLY A 133 9.40 -11.70 -7.51
CA GLY A 133 9.48 -12.91 -6.70
C GLY A 133 9.48 -12.58 -5.21
N LEU A 134 8.63 -11.65 -4.79
CA LEU A 134 8.45 -11.32 -3.38
C LEU A 134 8.23 -12.59 -2.55
N ALA A 135 8.90 -12.66 -1.40
CA ALA A 135 8.81 -13.76 -0.46
C ALA A 135 8.91 -13.22 0.96
N ALA A 136 8.38 -13.98 1.93
CA ALA A 136 8.61 -13.69 3.34
C ALA A 136 10.11 -13.68 3.66
N TYR A 137 10.48 -12.94 4.71
CA TYR A 137 11.83 -12.84 5.26
C TYR A 137 12.85 -12.17 4.35
N ARG A 138 12.37 -11.31 3.45
CA ARG A 138 13.21 -10.42 2.65
C ARG A 138 13.19 -9.00 3.21
N THR A 139 14.38 -8.44 3.36
CA THR A 139 14.55 -7.02 3.70
C THR A 139 14.86 -6.23 2.45
N VAL A 140 14.08 -5.19 2.19
CA VAL A 140 14.16 -4.36 0.98
C VAL A 140 14.29 -2.90 1.40
N ALA A 141 15.26 -2.18 0.82
CA ALA A 141 15.26 -0.73 0.86
C ALA A 141 14.35 -0.19 -0.24
N VAL A 142 13.55 0.81 0.11
CA VAL A 142 12.62 1.51 -0.76
C VAL A 142 13.04 2.97 -0.83
N ARG A 143 13.20 3.48 -2.05
CA ARG A 143 13.27 4.91 -2.33
C ARG A 143 11.83 5.39 -2.51
N ALA A 144 11.38 6.16 -1.54
CA ALA A 144 10.08 6.79 -1.50
C ALA A 144 10.12 8.15 -2.19
N HIS A 145 8.93 8.73 -2.38
CA HIS A 145 8.75 10.04 -2.98
C HIS A 145 9.72 11.10 -2.40
N GLN A 146 10.21 12.00 -3.26
CA GLN A 146 11.19 13.04 -2.93
C GLN A 146 12.53 12.52 -2.39
N ASN A 147 12.97 11.33 -2.82
CA ASN A 147 14.25 10.73 -2.38
C ASN A 147 14.32 10.50 -0.88
N LYS A 148 13.18 10.20 -0.27
CA LYS A 148 13.12 9.69 1.09
C LYS A 148 13.33 8.19 1.05
N TYR A 149 13.66 7.58 2.18
CA TYR A 149 14.00 6.16 2.20
C TYR A 149 13.23 5.41 3.28
N ALA A 150 12.86 4.18 2.97
CA ALA A 150 12.36 3.23 3.94
C ALA A 150 13.13 1.91 3.84
N LYS A 151 13.17 1.16 4.93
CA LYS A 151 13.43 -0.29 4.89
C LYS A 151 12.13 -1.00 5.21
N ILE A 152 11.89 -2.10 4.52
CA ILE A 152 10.78 -3.00 4.81
C ILE A 152 11.29 -4.42 5.02
N LEU A 153 10.65 -5.15 5.92
CA LEU A 153 10.80 -6.61 6.08
C LEU A 153 9.47 -7.25 5.73
N ILE A 154 9.44 -8.04 4.66
CA ILE A 154 8.24 -8.80 4.28
C ILE A 154 8.04 -9.90 5.31
N THR A 155 6.96 -9.83 6.08
CA THR A 155 6.65 -10.83 7.13
C THR A 155 5.69 -11.89 6.65
N LYS A 156 4.84 -11.56 5.67
CA LYS A 156 3.88 -12.49 5.08
C LYS A 156 3.60 -12.11 3.63
N ILE A 157 3.46 -13.13 2.79
CA ILE A 157 2.90 -12.99 1.46
C ILE A 157 1.83 -14.05 1.23
N THR A 158 0.75 -13.68 0.57
CA THR A 158 -0.31 -14.58 0.12
C THR A 158 -0.57 -14.32 -1.35
N VAL A 159 -0.62 -15.39 -2.14
CA VAL A 159 -0.83 -15.33 -3.59
C VAL A 159 -2.03 -16.20 -3.92
N ASP A 160 -3.06 -15.58 -4.47
CA ASP A 160 -4.17 -16.26 -5.13
C ASP A 160 -3.98 -16.14 -6.63
N SER A 161 -3.34 -17.17 -7.21
CA SER A 161 -3.05 -17.24 -8.64
C SER A 161 -4.29 -17.32 -9.51
N SER A 162 -5.42 -17.82 -8.98
CA SER A 162 -6.67 -17.96 -9.76
C SER A 162 -7.26 -16.59 -10.09
N ASN A 163 -7.13 -15.65 -9.17
CA ASN A 163 -7.64 -14.29 -9.31
C ASN A 163 -6.54 -13.25 -9.58
N SER A 164 -5.28 -13.68 -9.72
CA SER A 164 -4.12 -12.79 -9.82
C SER A 164 -4.06 -11.78 -8.66
N ILE A 165 -4.44 -12.21 -7.45
CA ILE A 165 -4.42 -11.39 -6.25
C ILE A 165 -3.16 -11.71 -5.44
N ILE A 166 -2.47 -10.68 -4.97
CA ILE A 166 -1.40 -10.78 -3.99
C ILE A 166 -1.72 -9.90 -2.80
N GLU A 167 -1.35 -10.37 -1.62
CA GLU A 167 -1.43 -9.62 -0.37
C GLU A 167 -0.09 -9.76 0.34
N THR A 168 0.52 -8.63 0.70
CA THR A 168 1.84 -8.59 1.32
C THR A 168 1.79 -7.78 2.59
N THR A 169 2.17 -8.40 3.70
CA THR A 169 2.36 -7.75 4.99
C THR A 169 3.85 -7.54 5.24
N PHE A 170 4.21 -6.35 5.71
CA PHE A 170 5.60 -6.01 6.00
C PHE A 170 5.72 -5.10 7.23
N LYS A 171 6.80 -5.27 7.98
CA LYS A 171 7.30 -4.25 8.91
C LYS A 171 8.02 -3.18 8.11
N TRP A 172 7.99 -1.93 8.56
CA TRP A 172 8.68 -0.84 7.89
C TRP A 172 9.29 0.15 8.88
N VAL A 173 10.36 0.80 8.44
CA VAL A 173 10.97 1.99 9.07
C VAL A 173 11.20 3.02 7.98
N TYR A 174 10.76 4.25 8.21
CA TYR A 174 10.81 5.37 7.27
C TYR A 174 11.73 6.48 7.79
N GLN A 175 12.59 6.99 6.91
CA GLN A 175 13.47 8.12 7.16
C GLN A 175 12.91 9.36 6.43
N PRO A 176 12.14 10.21 7.12
CA PRO A 176 11.51 11.38 6.53
C PRO A 176 12.48 12.49 6.08
N ASP A 177 13.71 12.52 6.61
CA ASP A 177 14.70 13.56 6.28
C ASP A 177 15.46 13.30 4.97
N GLY A 178 15.28 12.12 4.36
CA GLY A 178 15.95 11.73 3.11
C GLY A 178 17.39 11.26 3.26
N SER A 179 17.94 11.20 4.48
CA SER A 179 19.20 10.54 4.75
C SER A 179 19.09 9.01 4.56
N LEU A 180 20.24 8.36 4.45
CA LEU A 180 20.33 6.89 4.35
C LEU A 180 20.39 6.21 5.72
N ILE A 181 20.27 6.97 6.81
CA ILE A 181 20.33 6.49 8.19
C ILE A 181 18.91 6.36 8.69
N PHE A 182 18.51 5.18 9.15
CA PHE A 182 17.18 4.96 9.67
C PHE A 182 17.07 5.42 11.13
N PRO A 183 15.92 5.99 11.52
CA PRO A 183 15.65 6.22 12.93
C PRO A 183 15.60 4.87 13.68
N SER A 184 15.99 4.89 14.95
CA SER A 184 15.76 3.74 15.81
C SER A 184 14.24 3.45 15.90
N PRO A 185 13.82 2.18 15.78
CA PRO A 185 12.42 1.79 15.96
C PRO A 185 11.88 2.14 17.34
#